data_AF-W8C3X6-F1
#
_entry.id   AF-W8C3X6-F1
#
_cell.length_a   1.000
_cell.length_b   1.000
_cell.length_c   1.000
_cell.angle_alpha   90.00
_cell.angle_beta   90.00
_cell.angle_gamma   90.00
#
_symmetry.space_group_name_H-M   'P 1'
#
loop_
_entity.id
_entity.type
_entity.pdbx_description
1 polymer ?
#
loop_
_entity_poly.entity_id
_entity_poly.type
_entity_poly.pdbx_seq_one_letter_code
_entity_poly.pdbx_strand_id
1 'polypeptide(L)'
;MSAILSQVFRRQIAISFQRSQAGATAASAGEHSGGYKVWKRLSFFVAIPAVGLCMLNAYLKHQEEHDQPRPEFVKYDYLYRREKRFPWGAGNKSLFHNPHVNALPDGYEH
;
A
#
# COMPACT_ATOMS: atom_id res chain seq x y z
N MET A 1 1.28 37.96 -33.47
CA MET A 1 1.99 38.24 -32.19
C MET A 1 1.85 37.13 -31.13
N SER A 2 1.05 36.07 -31.33
CA SER A 2 0.88 34.96 -30.36
C SER A 2 1.92 33.83 -30.47
N ALA A 3 2.53 33.63 -31.64
CA ALA A 3 3.50 32.56 -31.88
C ALA A 3 4.84 32.77 -31.16
N ILE A 4 5.25 34.04 -30.98
CA ILE A 4 6.50 34.39 -30.29
C ILE A 4 6.36 34.18 -28.77
N LEU A 5 5.19 34.51 -28.23
CA LEU A 5 4.87 34.29 -26.81
C LEU A 5 4.84 32.80 -26.45
N SER A 6 4.28 31.95 -27.31
CA SER A 6 4.24 30.49 -27.07
C SER A 6 5.63 29.84 -27.19
N GLN A 7 6.49 30.35 -28.06
CA GLN A 7 7.88 29.89 -28.19
C GLN A 7 8.74 30.29 -26.98
N VAL A 8 8.57 31.50 -26.44
CA VAL A 8 9.27 31.95 -25.22
C VAL A 8 8.82 31.13 -24.00
N PHE A 9 7.54 30.83 -23.88
CA PHE A 9 7.00 30.02 -22.79
C PHE A 9 7.51 28.57 -22.84
N ARG A 10 7.51 27.95 -24.03
CA ARG A 10 8.07 26.59 -24.24
C ARG A 10 9.58 26.53 -23.99
N ARG A 11 10.31 27.57 -24.40
CA ARG A 11 11.77 27.66 -24.19
C ARG A 11 12.13 27.87 -22.72
N GLN A 12 11.34 28.63 -21.96
CA GLN A 12 11.56 28.77 -20.51
C GLN A 12 11.29 27.48 -19.74
N ILE A 13 10.26 26.70 -20.12
CA ILE A 13 9.97 25.39 -19.51
C ILE A 13 11.09 24.37 -19.83
N ALA A 14 11.57 24.34 -21.07
CA ALA A 14 12.66 23.43 -21.46
C ALA A 14 14.00 23.76 -20.77
N ILE A 15 14.35 25.06 -20.66
CA ILE A 15 15.58 25.51 -19.98
C ILE A 15 15.53 25.24 -18.48
N SER A 16 14.36 25.39 -17.84
CA SER A 16 14.22 25.09 -16.40
C SER A 16 14.23 23.60 -16.09
N PHE A 17 13.76 22.75 -17.01
CA PHE A 17 13.87 21.28 -16.90
C PHE A 17 15.32 20.78 -17.06
N GLN A 18 16.10 21.37 -17.97
CA GLN A 18 17.51 21.01 -18.15
C GLN A 18 18.38 21.42 -16.95
N ARG A 19 18.08 22.56 -16.31
CA ARG A 19 18.78 23.01 -15.09
C ARG A 19 18.44 22.17 -13.86
N SER A 20 17.22 21.61 -13.77
CA SER A 20 16.86 20.69 -12.69
C SER A 20 17.49 19.31 -12.86
N GLN A 21 17.79 18.89 -14.09
CA GLN A 21 18.47 17.61 -14.36
C GLN A 21 19.96 17.62 -14.02
N ALA A 22 20.64 18.77 -14.14
CA ALA A 22 22.05 18.89 -13.78
C ALA A 22 22.34 18.68 -12.28
N GLY A 23 21.31 18.71 -11.42
CA GLY A 23 21.40 18.36 -10.00
C GLY A 23 20.78 17.00 -9.65
N ALA A 24 20.27 16.25 -10.63
CA ALA A 24 19.54 14.99 -10.42
C ALA A 24 20.42 13.74 -10.51
N THR A 25 21.69 13.87 -10.94
CA THR A 25 22.63 12.75 -11.05
C THR A 25 23.68 12.81 -9.94
N ALA A 26 23.27 12.65 -8.69
CA ALA A 26 24.20 12.34 -7.61
C ALA A 26 23.45 11.65 -6.46
N ALA A 27 23.13 10.37 -6.66
CA ALA A 27 23.06 9.41 -5.56
C ALA A 27 24.47 9.09 -5.03
N SER A 28 25.37 10.08 -4.97
CA SER A 28 26.67 9.97 -4.35
C SER A 28 26.63 10.70 -3.02
N ALA A 29 26.67 9.93 -1.95
CA ALA A 29 27.00 10.36 -0.61
C ALA A 29 28.15 11.37 -0.65
N GLY A 30 27.93 12.61 -0.21
CA GLY A 30 29.02 13.57 -0.10
C GLY A 30 28.67 15.06 -0.04
N GLU A 31 27.63 15.49 0.69
CA GLU A 31 27.67 16.80 1.39
C GLU A 31 26.50 16.95 2.37
N HIS A 32 26.82 17.11 3.65
CA HIS A 32 25.95 16.89 4.82
C HIS A 32 24.86 17.97 5.06
N SER A 33 24.47 18.79 4.10
CA SER A 33 23.64 19.99 4.38
C SER A 33 22.40 20.18 3.50
N GLY A 34 22.28 19.50 2.36
CA GLY A 34 21.21 19.75 1.37
C GLY A 34 20.15 18.65 1.21
N GLY A 35 20.54 17.38 1.31
CA GLY A 35 19.67 16.24 0.95
C GLY A 35 18.42 16.11 1.81
N TYR A 36 18.51 16.45 3.10
CA TYR A 36 17.38 16.29 4.02
C TYR A 36 16.15 17.12 3.61
N LYS A 37 16.35 18.28 2.95
CA LYS A 37 15.25 19.12 2.49
C LYS A 37 14.50 18.47 1.33
N VAL A 38 15.22 17.79 0.43
CA VAL A 38 14.63 17.03 -0.67
C VAL A 38 13.83 15.85 -0.13
N TRP A 39 14.42 15.04 0.74
CA TRP A 39 13.74 13.91 1.37
C TRP A 39 12.54 14.33 2.21
N LYS A 40 12.65 15.41 2.99
CA LYS A 40 11.51 15.98 3.73
C LYS A 40 10.36 16.35 2.80
N ARG A 41 10.64 17.07 1.71
CA ARG A 41 9.62 17.45 0.73
C ARG A 41 9.00 16.23 0.05
N LEU A 42 9.80 15.25 -0.37
CA LEU A 42 9.28 14.01 -0.95
C LEU A 42 8.40 13.24 0.03
N SER A 43 8.79 13.12 1.30
CA SER A 43 7.97 12.44 2.30
C SER A 43 6.60 13.12 2.48
N PHE A 44 6.58 14.46 2.64
CA PHE A 44 5.33 15.18 2.89
C PHE A 44 4.44 15.38 1.67
N PHE A 45 5.03 15.60 0.49
CA PHE A 45 4.27 15.96 -0.72
C PHE A 45 4.09 14.80 -1.70
N VAL A 46 4.79 13.68 -1.52
CA VAL A 46 4.68 12.51 -2.39
C VAL A 46 4.29 11.28 -1.57
N ALA A 47 5.11 10.88 -0.60
CA ALA A 47 4.90 9.61 0.10
C ALA A 47 3.61 9.60 0.93
N ILE A 48 3.37 10.62 1.76
CA ILE A 48 2.16 10.71 2.59
C ILE A 48 0.89 10.76 1.73
N PRO A 49 0.78 11.62 0.69
CA PRO A 49 -0.37 11.61 -0.21
C PRO A 49 -0.55 10.26 -0.91
N ALA A 50 0.51 9.63 -1.39
CA ALA A 50 0.44 8.32 -2.03
C ALA A 50 -0.09 7.23 -1.08
N VAL A 51 0.42 7.19 0.17
CA VAL A 51 -0.07 6.27 1.20
C VAL A 51 -1.54 6.57 1.52
N GLY A 52 -1.92 7.85 1.60
CA GLY A 52 -3.32 8.26 1.81
C GLY A 52 -4.25 7.74 0.71
N LEU A 53 -3.83 7.82 -0.56
CA LEU A 53 -4.60 7.27 -1.68
C LEU A 53 -4.72 5.74 -1.63
N CYS A 54 -3.62 5.04 -1.31
CA CYS A 54 -3.65 3.59 -1.12
C CYS A 54 -4.56 3.18 0.05
N MET A 55 -4.50 3.93 1.16
CA MET A 55 -5.34 3.68 2.34
C MET A 55 -6.81 3.90 2.02
N LEU A 56 -7.15 4.95 1.27
CA LEU A 56 -8.53 5.18 0.81
C LEU A 56 -9.01 4.05 -0.09
N ASN A 57 -8.20 3.60 -1.05
CA ASN A 57 -8.57 2.49 -1.93
C ASN A 57 -8.82 1.20 -1.15
N ALA A 58 -7.91 0.84 -0.23
CA ALA A 58 -8.05 -0.34 0.61
C ALA A 58 -9.28 -0.23 1.53
N TYR A 59 -9.53 0.95 2.12
CA TYR A 59 -10.68 1.18 2.98
C TYR A 59 -12.01 1.01 2.23
N LEU A 60 -12.15 1.62 1.05
CA LEU A 60 -13.37 1.49 0.25
C LEU A 60 -13.63 0.04 -0.18
N LYS A 61 -12.59 -0.68 -0.65
CA LYS A 61 -12.71 -2.11 -0.94
C LYS A 61 -13.09 -2.94 0.27
N HIS A 62 -12.51 -2.64 1.42
CA HIS A 62 -12.83 -3.35 2.66
C HIS A 62 -14.29 -3.15 3.08
N GLN A 63 -14.85 -1.95 2.89
CA GLN A 63 -16.27 -1.69 3.13
C GLN A 63 -17.17 -2.48 2.16
N GLU A 64 -16.80 -2.53 0.87
CA GLU A 64 -17.52 -3.33 -0.14
C GLU A 64 -17.50 -4.84 0.17
N GLU A 65 -16.38 -5.36 0.68
CA GLU A 65 -16.21 -6.76 1.05
C GLU A 65 -16.86 -7.10 2.41
N HIS A 66 -17.00 -6.12 3.30
CA HIS A 66 -17.61 -6.31 4.63
C HIS A 66 -19.07 -6.77 4.55
N ASP A 67 -19.80 -6.33 3.53
CA ASP A 67 -21.19 -6.69 3.29
C ASP A 67 -21.35 -7.97 2.48
N GLN A 68 -20.25 -8.58 2.00
CA GLN A 68 -20.31 -9.83 1.24
C GLN A 68 -20.64 -11.00 2.17
N PRO A 69 -21.59 -11.87 1.77
CA PRO A 69 -21.89 -13.06 2.55
C PRO A 69 -20.65 -13.95 2.63
N ARG A 70 -20.40 -14.52 3.82
CA ARG A 70 -19.32 -15.48 4.01
C ARG A 70 -19.47 -16.63 2.99
N PRO A 71 -18.36 -17.14 2.42
CA PRO A 71 -18.43 -18.25 1.48
C PRO A 71 -18.99 -19.50 2.14
N GLU A 72 -19.60 -20.38 1.33
CA GLU A 72 -20.10 -21.66 1.82
C GLU A 72 -18.93 -22.55 2.26
N PHE A 73 -19.13 -23.29 3.36
CA PHE A 73 -18.10 -24.18 3.87
C PHE A 73 -17.96 -25.41 2.97
N VAL A 74 -16.76 -25.60 2.41
CA VAL A 74 -16.39 -26.81 1.68
C VAL A 74 -15.22 -27.47 2.40
N LYS A 75 -15.41 -28.73 2.81
CA LYS A 75 -14.39 -29.50 3.53
C LYS A 75 -13.36 -30.07 2.57
N TYR A 76 -12.37 -29.24 2.23
CA TYR A 76 -11.19 -29.69 1.49
C TYR A 76 -10.21 -30.40 2.43
N ASP A 77 -9.71 -31.57 2.03
CA ASP A 77 -8.82 -32.41 2.86
C ASP A 77 -7.49 -31.72 3.23
N TYR A 78 -7.04 -30.79 2.38
CA TYR A 78 -5.81 -30.02 2.61
C TYR A 78 -6.03 -28.74 3.44
N LEU A 79 -7.28 -28.34 3.69
CA LEU A 79 -7.60 -27.19 4.54
C LEU A 79 -8.00 -27.64 5.94
N TYR A 80 -7.91 -26.72 6.90
CA TYR A 80 -8.32 -26.94 8.29
C TYR A 80 -7.66 -28.14 8.99
N ARG A 81 -6.54 -28.66 8.46
CA ARG A 81 -5.89 -29.88 8.94
C ARG A 81 -5.44 -29.75 10.40
N ARG A 82 -5.80 -30.75 11.22
CA ARG A 82 -5.41 -30.86 12.64
C ARG A 82 -4.72 -32.19 12.94
N GLU A 83 -3.42 -32.25 12.71
CA GLU A 83 -2.63 -33.43 13.10
C GLU A 83 -2.32 -33.47 14.60
N LYS A 84 -2.01 -32.30 15.16
CA LYS A 84 -1.74 -32.09 16.59
C LYS A 84 -2.56 -30.91 17.09
N ARG A 85 -3.06 -31.03 18.32
CA ARG A 85 -3.77 -29.94 19.01
C ARG A 85 -2.82 -28.77 19.26
N PHE A 86 -3.34 -27.54 19.13
CA PHE A 86 -2.60 -26.35 19.53
C PHE A 86 -2.34 -26.32 21.04
N PRO A 87 -1.23 -25.71 21.51
CA PRO A 87 -0.87 -25.67 22.93
C PRO A 87 -1.64 -24.61 23.75
N TRP A 88 -2.81 -24.17 23.30
CA TRP A 88 -3.67 -23.19 24.00
C TRP A 88 -5.14 -23.54 23.85
N GLY A 89 -5.95 -23.05 24.81
CA GLY A 89 -7.39 -23.28 24.83
C GLY A 89 -7.76 -24.76 24.70
N ALA A 90 -8.78 -25.06 23.91
CA ALA A 90 -9.18 -26.44 23.59
C ALA A 90 -8.29 -27.10 22.51
N GLY A 91 -7.27 -26.40 22.00
CA GLY A 91 -6.37 -26.90 20.94
C GLY A 91 -6.98 -26.93 19.54
N ASN A 92 -8.24 -26.50 19.37
CA ASN A 92 -8.95 -26.50 18.09
C ASN A 92 -9.09 -25.12 17.41
N LYS A 93 -8.71 -24.01 18.06
CA LYS A 93 -8.78 -22.67 17.44
C LYS A 93 -7.36 -22.14 17.18
N SER A 94 -7.12 -21.56 16.02
CA SER A 94 -5.84 -20.90 15.73
C SER A 94 -5.61 -19.71 16.67
N LEU A 95 -4.39 -19.17 16.70
CA LEU A 95 -4.06 -18.05 17.61
C LEU A 95 -4.90 -16.80 17.31
N PHE A 96 -5.09 -16.48 16.03
CA PHE A 96 -5.93 -15.38 15.55
C PHE A 96 -7.22 -15.94 14.93
N HIS A 97 -8.00 -16.65 15.74
CA HIS A 97 -9.26 -17.23 15.29
C HIS A 97 -10.38 -16.18 15.26
N ASN A 98 -10.98 -15.97 14.09
CA ASN A 98 -12.17 -15.14 13.92
C ASN A 98 -13.38 -16.04 13.57
N PRO A 99 -14.38 -16.19 14.47
CA PRO A 99 -15.55 -17.04 14.25
C PRO A 99 -16.37 -16.71 12.99
N HIS A 100 -16.34 -15.44 12.54
CA HIS A 100 -17.10 -15.01 11.35
C HIS A 100 -16.54 -15.56 10.04
N VAL A 101 -15.22 -15.76 9.94
CA VAL A 101 -14.54 -16.04 8.66
C VAL A 101 -13.69 -17.33 8.70
N ASN A 102 -13.25 -17.77 9.87
CA ASN A 102 -12.41 -18.95 10.01
C ASN A 102 -13.27 -20.16 10.37
N ALA A 103 -13.48 -21.06 9.41
CA ALA A 103 -14.12 -22.34 9.69
C ALA A 103 -13.21 -23.28 10.49
N LEU A 104 -13.85 -24.15 11.27
CA LEU A 104 -13.24 -25.31 11.90
C LEU A 104 -13.32 -26.52 10.97
N PRO A 105 -12.65 -27.65 11.30
CA PRO A 105 -12.78 -28.89 10.51
C PRO A 105 -14.22 -29.39 10.33
N ASP A 106 -15.11 -29.00 11.24
CA ASP A 106 -16.53 -29.36 11.27
C ASP A 106 -17.45 -28.29 10.67
N GLY A 107 -16.91 -27.15 10.22
CA GLY A 107 -17.67 -26.05 9.63
C GLY A 107 -17.50 -24.71 10.35
N TYR A 108 -18.32 -23.74 9.95
CA TYR A 108 -18.36 -22.43 10.61
C TYR A 108 -18.98 -22.51 12.01
N GLU A 109 -18.52 -21.64 12.89
CA GLU A 109 -19.15 -21.44 14.19
C GLU A 109 -20.47 -20.66 14.01
N HIS A 110 -21.45 -20.96 14.85
CA HIS A 110 -22.78 -20.36 14.90
C HIS A 110 -22.97 -19.57 16.19
#